data_AF-A0A1B8DN90-F1
#
_entry.id   AF-A0A1B8DN90-F1
#
_cell.length_a   1.000
_cell.length_b   1.000
_cell.length_c   1.000
_cell.angle_alpha   90.00
_cell.angle_beta   90.00
_cell.angle_gamma   90.00
#
_symmetry.space_group_name_H-M   'P 1'
#
loop_
_entity.id
_entity.type
_entity.pdbx_description
1 polymer ?
#
loop_
_entity_poly.entity_id
_entity_poly.type
_entity_poly.pdbx_seq_one_letter_code
_entity_poly.pdbx_strand_id
1 'polypeptide(L)'
;MLPRLLLSARGALRPALSKCVAPTRALSSVALAKTAAATTRPTAAAAAVATKAVDVGMEQVRGMKVRSSVKKLCEGCKSVRRKGGKKGKGHVYIICSLNPKHKQRQG
;
A
#
# COMPACT_ATOMS: atom_id res chain seq x y z
N MET A 1 -17.07 12.86 56.91
CA MET A 1 -17.00 14.01 57.84
C MET A 1 -15.55 14.09 58.32
N LEU A 2 -14.62 14.94 57.88
CA LEU A 2 -14.54 16.16 57.08
C LEU A 2 -13.19 16.11 56.29
N PRO A 3 -12.87 17.08 55.42
CA PRO A 3 -11.96 16.95 54.28
C PRO A 3 -10.51 17.38 54.59
N ARG A 4 -9.57 17.05 53.69
CA ARG A 4 -8.30 17.78 53.58
C ARG A 4 -8.23 18.54 52.26
N LEU A 5 -7.74 19.76 52.41
CA LEU A 5 -7.89 20.93 51.58
C LEU A 5 -7.05 20.90 50.29
N LEU A 6 -7.58 21.68 49.35
CA LEU A 6 -6.97 22.28 48.17
C LEU A 6 -5.69 23.07 48.49
N LEU A 7 -4.70 23.04 47.57
CA LEU A 7 -3.87 24.16 47.05
C LEU A 7 -2.68 23.55 46.28
N SER A 8 -2.08 24.09 45.22
CA SER A 8 -2.11 25.44 44.65
C SER A 8 -1.44 25.45 43.26
N ALA A 9 -1.76 26.53 42.52
CA ALA A 9 -0.94 27.29 41.58
C ALA A 9 -0.39 26.61 40.30
N ARG A 10 -0.82 27.03 39.10
CA ARG A 10 -0.48 28.29 38.37
C ARG A 10 1.01 28.41 37.99
N GLY A 11 1.26 28.46 36.69
CA GLY A 11 2.50 28.97 36.08
C GLY A 11 2.52 28.68 34.58
N ALA A 12 2.02 29.61 33.75
CA ALA A 12 2.81 30.53 32.92
C ALA A 12 3.31 29.85 31.62
N LEU A 13 2.65 30.11 30.51
CA LEU A 13 2.96 31.13 29.48
C LEU A 13 4.07 30.71 28.49
N ARG A 14 3.70 30.82 27.22
CA ARG A 14 4.51 30.60 26.00
C ARG A 14 5.73 31.53 25.96
N PRO A 15 6.78 31.14 25.20
CA PRO A 15 7.06 31.80 23.92
C PRO A 15 7.35 30.77 22.80
N ALA A 16 6.86 30.98 21.58
CA ALA A 16 7.39 31.79 20.47
C ALA A 16 8.32 30.99 19.53
N LEU A 17 8.10 31.25 18.24
CA LEU A 17 8.71 30.65 17.06
C LEU A 17 10.23 30.47 17.15
N SER A 18 10.74 29.38 16.59
CA SER A 18 12.11 29.34 16.06
C SER A 18 12.20 28.53 14.77
N LYS A 19 12.24 29.32 13.69
CA LYS A 19 13.09 29.23 12.49
C LYS A 19 13.05 27.95 11.65
N CYS A 20 12.41 28.11 10.49
CA CYS A 20 12.71 27.39 9.26
C CYS A 20 14.21 27.46 8.93
N VAL A 21 14.82 26.31 8.61
CA VAL A 21 16.08 26.24 7.85
C VAL A 21 15.88 25.22 6.75
N ALA A 22 15.74 25.70 5.51
CA ALA A 22 15.79 24.87 4.32
C ALA A 22 17.26 24.77 3.86
N PRO A 23 17.81 23.56 3.64
CA PRO A 23 19.02 23.43 2.85
C PRO A 23 18.64 23.47 1.36
N THR A 24 18.92 24.60 0.71
CA THR A 24 19.17 24.66 -0.73
C THR A 24 20.46 23.91 -1.02
N ARG A 25 20.42 22.87 -1.87
CA ARG A 25 21.55 22.28 -2.63
C ARG A 25 21.00 21.04 -3.35
N ALA A 26 21.28 20.74 -4.61
CA ALA A 26 21.89 21.44 -5.71
C ALA A 26 21.48 20.64 -6.97
N LEU A 27 21.46 21.31 -8.11
CA LEU A 27 21.27 20.72 -9.43
C LEU A 27 22.39 19.71 -9.73
N SER A 28 22.04 18.54 -10.22
CA SER A 28 22.93 17.74 -11.07
C SER A 28 22.11 17.11 -12.20
N SER A 29 22.09 17.84 -13.30
CA SER A 29 21.79 17.36 -14.65
C SER A 29 22.85 16.34 -15.07
N VAL A 30 22.43 15.11 -15.39
CA VAL A 30 23.21 14.27 -16.30
C VAL A 30 22.29 13.85 -17.43
N ALA A 31 22.68 14.33 -18.60
CA ALA A 31 22.01 14.17 -19.87
C ALA A 31 22.26 12.78 -20.47
N LEU A 32 21.30 12.36 -21.31
CA LEU A 32 21.45 11.62 -22.56
C LEU A 32 22.48 10.48 -22.66
N ALA A 33 22.00 9.28 -22.99
CA ALA A 33 22.43 8.64 -24.24
C ALA A 33 21.46 7.53 -24.67
N LYS A 34 20.88 7.72 -25.86
CA LYS A 34 20.39 6.68 -26.75
C LYS A 34 21.47 5.63 -26.98
N THR A 35 21.07 4.35 -27.05
CA THR A 35 21.41 3.52 -28.21
C THR A 35 20.30 2.50 -28.45
N ALA A 36 19.60 2.71 -29.56
CA ALA A 36 18.89 1.67 -30.26
C ALA A 36 19.94 0.77 -30.95
N ALA A 37 19.80 -0.55 -30.82
CA ALA A 37 20.42 -1.54 -31.69
C ALA A 37 19.37 -2.66 -31.84
N ALA A 38 18.58 -2.65 -32.91
CA ALA A 38 18.92 -3.14 -34.24
C ALA A 38 19.04 -4.68 -34.27
N THR A 39 17.91 -5.29 -34.63
CA THR A 39 17.75 -6.47 -35.48
C THR A 39 19.01 -7.18 -35.95
N THR A 40 19.22 -8.41 -35.49
CA THR A 40 19.66 -9.51 -36.36
C THR A 40 18.76 -10.73 -36.10
N ARG A 41 18.03 -11.11 -37.15
CA ARG A 41 17.22 -12.32 -37.23
C ARG A 41 18.15 -13.51 -37.54
N PRO A 42 18.08 -14.63 -36.81
CA PRO A 42 18.40 -15.92 -37.39
C PRO A 42 17.10 -16.58 -37.87
N THR A 43 16.98 -16.72 -39.19
CA THR A 43 16.06 -17.64 -39.84
C THR A 43 16.52 -19.07 -39.57
N ALA A 44 15.78 -19.80 -38.76
CA ALA A 44 15.80 -21.26 -38.76
C ALA A 44 14.35 -21.74 -38.68
N ALA A 45 13.82 -22.12 -39.84
CA ALA A 45 12.54 -22.80 -39.97
C ALA A 45 12.68 -24.21 -39.38
N ALA A 46 12.36 -24.36 -38.11
CA ALA A 46 12.02 -25.64 -37.52
C ALA A 46 10.50 -25.77 -37.57
N ALA A 47 9.99 -26.75 -38.31
CA ALA A 47 8.59 -27.14 -38.31
C ALA A 47 8.22 -27.70 -36.92
N ALA A 48 7.88 -26.80 -36.00
CA ALA A 48 7.35 -27.15 -34.70
C ALA A 48 5.87 -27.47 -34.85
N VAL A 49 5.50 -28.73 -34.62
CA VAL A 49 4.12 -29.15 -34.41
C VAL A 49 3.52 -28.26 -33.33
N ALA A 50 2.54 -27.43 -33.71
CA ALA A 50 1.85 -26.52 -32.81
C ALA A 50 0.95 -27.34 -31.87
N THR A 51 1.54 -27.86 -30.79
CA THR A 51 0.75 -28.22 -29.62
C THR A 51 0.10 -26.93 -29.12
N LYS A 52 -1.24 -26.90 -29.08
CA LYS A 52 -1.95 -25.81 -28.42
C LYS A 52 -1.54 -25.82 -26.95
N ALA A 53 -0.57 -24.99 -26.60
CA ALA A 53 -0.25 -24.70 -25.22
C ALA A 53 -1.52 -24.17 -24.57
N VAL A 54 -2.10 -24.98 -23.68
CA VAL A 54 -3.15 -24.51 -22.78
C VAL A 54 -2.46 -23.48 -21.91
N ASP A 55 -2.68 -22.21 -22.22
CA ASP A 55 -2.38 -21.09 -21.34
C ASP A 55 -3.24 -21.31 -20.09
N VAL A 56 -2.69 -22.06 -19.13
CA VAL A 56 -3.18 -22.04 -17.76
C VAL A 56 -2.76 -20.68 -17.26
N GLY A 57 -3.55 -19.66 -17.62
CA GLY A 57 -3.35 -18.29 -17.22
C GLY A 57 -3.16 -18.30 -15.71
N MET A 58 -1.92 -18.19 -15.29
CA MET A 58 -1.53 -18.13 -13.90
C MET A 58 -2.10 -16.80 -13.42
N GLU A 59 -3.35 -16.82 -12.93
CA GLU A 59 -3.99 -15.66 -12.35
C GLU A 59 -3.08 -15.21 -11.22
N GLN A 60 -2.31 -14.17 -11.50
CA GLN A 60 -1.38 -13.57 -10.56
C GLN A 60 -2.19 -13.31 -9.29
N VAL A 61 -1.86 -14.01 -8.20
CA VAL A 61 -2.50 -13.82 -6.90
C VAL A 61 -2.03 -12.45 -6.41
N ARG A 62 -2.68 -11.40 -6.91
CA ARG A 62 -2.50 -10.03 -6.46
C ARG A 62 -2.87 -10.04 -4.98
N GLY A 63 -1.98 -9.50 -4.15
CA GLY A 63 -2.18 -9.43 -2.70
C GLY A 63 -3.40 -8.58 -2.29
N MET A 64 -3.46 -8.19 -1.01
CA MET A 64 -4.57 -7.40 -0.47
C MET A 64 -4.64 -6.00 -1.09
N LYS A 65 -5.81 -5.56 -1.56
CA LYS A 65 -5.99 -4.19 -2.08
C LYS A 65 -6.47 -3.22 -1.01
N VAL A 66 -5.77 -2.12 -0.80
CA VAL A 66 -6.22 -1.06 0.13
C VAL A 66 -7.20 -0.13 -0.58
N ARG A 67 -8.35 0.14 0.05
CA ARG A 67 -9.38 1.07 -0.43
C ARG A 67 -9.89 1.90 0.74
N SER A 68 -10.31 3.15 0.46
CA SER A 68 -10.93 4.02 1.46
C SER A 68 -12.28 3.49 1.95
N SER A 69 -13.07 2.92 1.03
CA SER A 69 -14.35 2.26 1.31
C SER A 69 -14.31 0.82 0.84
N VAL A 70 -14.82 -0.07 1.67
CA VAL A 70 -14.74 -1.52 1.46
C VAL A 70 -16.16 -2.09 1.40
N LYS A 71 -16.46 -2.81 0.31
CA LYS A 71 -17.77 -3.43 0.05
C LYS A 71 -17.61 -4.91 -0.27
N LYS A 72 -18.65 -5.71 0.02
CA LYS A 72 -18.73 -7.11 -0.43
C LYS A 72 -19.10 -7.12 -1.91
N LEU A 73 -18.32 -7.85 -2.72
CA LEU A 73 -18.52 -7.97 -4.16
C LEU A 73 -19.19 -9.30 -4.55
N CYS A 74 -19.20 -10.26 -3.62
CA CYS A 74 -19.54 -11.65 -3.86
C CYS A 74 -20.15 -12.29 -2.61
N GLU A 75 -20.81 -13.44 -2.77
CA GLU A 75 -21.41 -14.19 -1.65
C GLU A 75 -20.36 -14.75 -0.69
N GLY A 76 -19.19 -15.17 -1.22
CA GLY A 76 -18.07 -15.64 -0.43
C GLY A 76 -17.26 -14.56 0.30
N CYS A 77 -17.67 -13.29 0.21
CA CYS A 77 -16.94 -12.15 0.73
C CYS A 77 -17.40 -11.82 2.17
N LYS A 78 -16.51 -11.94 3.16
CA LYS A 78 -16.80 -11.72 4.60
C LYS A 78 -16.10 -10.47 5.12
N SER A 79 -16.83 -9.64 5.88
CA SER A 79 -16.29 -8.46 6.56
C SER A 79 -15.74 -8.83 7.93
N VAL A 80 -14.45 -8.59 8.15
CA VAL A 80 -13.75 -8.94 9.39
C VAL A 80 -13.02 -7.72 9.93
N ARG A 81 -13.17 -7.43 11.23
CA ARG A 81 -12.37 -6.40 11.92
C ARG A 81 -11.23 -7.06 12.69
N ARG A 82 -9.99 -6.65 12.43
CA ARG A 82 -8.80 -7.18 13.12
C ARG A 82 -8.20 -6.08 14.00
N LYS A 83 -7.90 -6.36 15.28
CA LYS A 83 -7.29 -5.38 16.21
C LYS A 83 -5.91 -4.95 15.71
N GLY A 84 -5.65 -3.64 15.71
CA GLY A 84 -4.37 -3.05 15.28
C GLY A 84 -3.32 -2.93 16.39
N GLY A 85 -3.64 -3.32 17.64
CA GLY A 85 -2.73 -3.27 18.78
C GLY A 85 -3.45 -3.14 20.12
N LYS A 86 -2.70 -2.87 21.21
CA LYS A 86 -3.23 -2.77 22.59
C LYS A 86 -4.03 -1.48 22.85
N LYS A 87 -3.75 -0.40 22.12
CA LYS A 87 -4.34 0.95 22.36
C LYS A 87 -5.22 1.48 21.21
N GLY A 88 -5.35 0.75 20.09
CA GLY A 88 -5.93 1.29 18.85
C GLY A 88 -7.18 0.57 18.35
N LYS A 89 -7.97 1.28 17.54
CA LYS A 89 -9.08 0.69 16.76
C LYS A 89 -8.49 -0.16 15.62
N GLY A 90 -9.13 -1.29 15.33
CA GLY A 90 -8.72 -2.19 14.27
C GLY A 90 -9.13 -1.74 12.87
N HIS A 91 -8.50 -2.32 11.85
CA HIS A 91 -8.91 -2.11 10.45
C HIS A 91 -9.99 -3.12 10.03
N VAL A 92 -10.83 -2.71 9.08
CA VAL A 92 -11.82 -3.57 8.44
C VAL A 92 -11.21 -4.22 7.21
N TYR A 93 -11.39 -5.53 7.08
CA TYR A 93 -10.90 -6.34 5.97
C TYR A 93 -12.09 -7.04 5.31
N ILE A 94 -12.02 -7.22 3.99
CA ILE A 94 -12.82 -8.20 3.25
C ILE A 94 -11.92 -9.36 2.91
N ILE A 95 -12.29 -10.53 3.42
CA ILE A 95 -11.68 -11.80 3.05
C ILE A 95 -12.65 -12.54 2.12
N CYS A 96 -12.11 -13.24 1.13
CA CYS A 96 -12.88 -14.08 0.23
C CYS A 96 -12.11 -15.38 0.01
N SER A 97 -12.80 -16.52 0.11
CA SER A 97 -12.24 -17.84 -0.17
C SER A 97 -12.38 -18.22 -1.64
N LEU A 98 -13.46 -17.76 -2.30
CA LEU A 98 -13.77 -18.10 -3.69
C LEU A 98 -12.83 -17.42 -4.68
N ASN A 99 -12.58 -16.11 -4.48
CA ASN A 99 -11.81 -15.31 -5.41
C ASN A 99 -10.81 -14.40 -4.66
N PRO A 100 -9.49 -14.55 -4.87
CA PRO A 100 -8.48 -13.76 -4.16
C PRO A 100 -8.49 -12.28 -4.57
N LYS A 101 -9.00 -11.95 -5.77
CA LYS A 101 -9.14 -10.57 -6.28
C LYS A 101 -10.04 -9.67 -5.41
N HIS A 102 -10.93 -10.27 -4.61
CA HIS A 102 -11.86 -9.52 -3.75
C HIS A 102 -11.26 -9.10 -2.41
N LYS A 103 -10.03 -9.54 -2.07
CA LYS A 103 -9.37 -9.22 -0.80
C LYS A 103 -9.09 -7.72 -0.70
N GLN A 104 -9.75 -7.03 0.23
CA GLN A 104 -9.63 -5.57 0.46
C GLN A 104 -9.37 -5.17 1.92
N ARG A 105 -8.56 -4.13 2.18
CA ARG A 105 -8.37 -3.52 3.52
C ARG A 105 -8.86 -2.06 3.51
N GLN A 106 -9.53 -1.66 4.59
CA GLN A 106 -9.99 -0.29 4.81
C GLN A 106 -8.88 0.57 5.43
N GLY A 107 -8.57 1.68 4.77
CA GLY A 107 -7.58 2.66 5.21
C GLY A 107 -6.27 2.56 4.46
#